data_AF-A0A352WVF4-F1
#
_entry.id   AF-A0A352WVF4-F1
#
_cell.length_a   1.000
_cell.length_b   1.000
_cell.length_c   1.000
_cell.angle_alpha   90.00
_cell.angle_beta   90.00
_cell.angle_gamma   90.00
#
_symmetry.space_group_name_H-M   'P 1'
#
loop_
_entity.id
_entity.type
_entity.pdbx_description
1 polymer ?
#
loop_
_entity_poly.entity_id
_entity_poly.type
_entity_poly.pdbx_seq_one_letter_code
_entity_poly.pdbx_strand_id
1 'polypeptide(L)'
;MGLGGFHMHPRSGLYTPYLSDEFMALIRVCQEIAEKEGMLAWLYDEDRWPSGFAGGLVTKNPVYRQKSLVFTEQKMEALPKEEAIQKGKTYLFACYDIVLNDKGEMISCKIIDENDVAMGKKRYAYIMATQPSPRYNFQTHVDTLSKEAMDAFIDITYETYKKHVGNKFGTTHPAIFTDEPLFRPFVCLPTPFSSQTAYAPWTTDLPETYKAATGYTLKDILPQLYYNIPGTPFSRPRYLFHDHVCERFNLAFMDNCYQWCENNNLPLTGHMMDEFSLGSQTRSIGETMRAY
;
A
#
# COMPACT_ATOMS: atom_id res chain seq x y z
N MET A 1 -27.26 28.65 -10.63
CA MET A 1 -26.51 27.48 -10.17
C MET A 1 -25.84 27.86 -8.87
N GLY A 2 -26.17 27.19 -7.77
CA GLY A 2 -25.51 27.35 -6.47
C GLY A 2 -24.52 26.21 -6.21
N LEU A 3 -23.83 26.26 -5.07
CA LEU A 3 -22.99 25.16 -4.58
C LEU A 3 -23.88 24.17 -3.81
N GLY A 4 -23.88 22.89 -4.19
CA GLY A 4 -24.68 21.85 -3.53
C GLY A 4 -23.99 21.21 -2.31
N GLY A 5 -22.71 21.48 -2.11
CA GLY A 5 -21.92 20.91 -1.01
C GLY A 5 -20.42 21.16 -1.15
N PHE A 6 -19.65 20.61 -0.22
CA PHE A 6 -18.19 20.76 -0.16
C PHE A 6 -17.53 19.55 0.53
N HIS A 7 -16.24 19.33 0.28
CA HIS A 7 -15.41 18.38 1.04
C HIS A 7 -14.65 19.09 2.16
N MET A 8 -14.71 18.56 3.38
CA MET A 8 -13.91 19.04 4.52
C MET A 8 -12.51 18.44 4.46
N HIS A 9 -11.71 18.96 3.54
CA HIS A 9 -10.44 18.37 3.13
C HIS A 9 -9.26 18.94 3.94
N PRO A 10 -8.57 18.15 4.79
CA PRO A 10 -7.33 18.56 5.43
C PRO A 10 -6.15 18.51 4.43
N ARG A 11 -5.43 19.62 4.27
CA ARG A 11 -4.32 19.76 3.31
C ARG A 11 -3.03 20.24 3.97
N SER A 12 -1.94 20.22 3.22
CA SER A 12 -0.65 20.80 3.62
C SER A 12 -0.81 22.22 4.17
N GLY A 13 -0.30 22.46 5.37
CA GLY A 13 -0.46 23.73 6.09
C GLY A 13 -1.55 23.72 7.17
N LEU A 14 -2.28 22.61 7.35
CA LEU A 14 -3.17 22.43 8.49
C LEU A 14 -2.40 22.58 9.81
N TYR A 15 -2.78 23.57 10.61
CA TYR A 15 -2.19 23.81 11.93
C TYR A 15 -2.87 22.99 13.03
N THR A 16 -4.19 22.84 12.94
CA THR A 16 -4.99 22.04 13.88
C THR A 16 -4.66 20.56 13.72
N PRO A 17 -4.23 19.84 14.77
CA PRO A 17 -3.90 18.43 14.66
C PRO A 17 -5.08 17.61 14.11
N TYR A 18 -4.81 16.76 13.12
CA TYR A 18 -5.80 15.89 12.49
C TYR A 18 -6.50 15.01 13.54
N LEU A 19 -7.83 14.90 13.43
CA LEU A 19 -8.71 14.15 14.35
C LEU A 19 -8.71 14.59 15.82
N SER A 20 -8.09 15.73 16.16
CA SER A 20 -8.21 16.32 17.50
C SER A 20 -9.63 16.79 17.81
N ASP A 21 -9.94 17.00 19.09
CA ASP A 21 -11.25 17.53 19.50
C ASP A 21 -11.56 18.89 18.85
N GLU A 22 -10.53 19.73 18.66
CA GLU A 22 -10.66 21.02 17.95
C GLU A 22 -10.97 20.80 16.46
N PHE A 23 -10.25 19.91 15.79
CA PHE A 23 -10.54 19.55 14.40
C PHE A 23 -11.97 19.02 14.26
N MET A 24 -12.40 18.10 15.14
CA MET A 24 -13.75 17.55 15.12
C MET A 24 -14.82 18.59 15.49
N ALA A 25 -14.50 19.61 16.27
CA ALA A 25 -15.37 20.76 16.50
C ALA A 25 -15.56 21.58 15.21
N LEU A 26 -14.50 21.81 14.44
CA LEU A 26 -14.60 22.48 13.14
C LEU A 26 -15.43 21.67 12.13
N ILE A 27 -15.29 20.34 12.11
CA ILE A 27 -16.15 19.46 11.30
C ILE A 27 -17.63 19.64 11.67
N ARG A 28 -17.96 19.72 12.97
CA ARG A 28 -19.35 19.97 13.42
C ARG A 28 -19.86 21.36 13.00
N VAL A 29 -19.02 22.39 13.08
CA VAL A 29 -19.39 23.74 12.58
C VAL A 29 -19.71 23.69 11.09
N CYS A 30 -18.88 23.01 10.29
CA CYS A 30 -19.15 22.80 8.86
C CYS A 30 -20.48 22.05 8.62
N GLN A 31 -20.75 21.01 9.41
CA GLN A 31 -22.01 20.26 9.36
C GLN A 31 -23.21 21.16 9.66
N GLU A 32 -23.18 21.94 10.73
CA GLU A 32 -24.28 22.86 11.13
C GLU A 32 -24.57 23.92 10.06
N ILE A 33 -23.51 24.47 9.46
CA ILE A 33 -23.65 25.43 8.34
C ILE A 33 -24.28 24.74 7.13
N ALA A 34 -23.82 23.52 6.79
CA ALA A 34 -24.38 22.77 5.67
C ALA A 34 -25.87 22.48 5.87
N GLU A 35 -26.29 22.08 7.08
CA GLU A 35 -27.72 21.85 7.40
C GLU A 35 -28.57 23.11 7.25
N LYS A 36 -28.07 24.25 7.74
CA LYS A 36 -28.79 25.53 7.66
C LYS A 36 -28.99 25.98 6.22
N GLU A 37 -27.99 25.77 5.37
CA GLU A 37 -27.97 26.25 3.99
C GLU A 37 -28.48 25.20 2.99
N GLY A 38 -28.89 24.01 3.45
CA GLY A 38 -29.36 22.92 2.58
C GLY A 38 -28.26 22.33 1.69
N MET A 39 -27.02 22.30 2.18
CA MET A 39 -25.83 21.78 1.48
C MET A 39 -25.40 20.42 2.05
N LEU A 40 -24.56 19.70 1.29
CA LEU A 40 -23.87 18.49 1.74
C LEU A 40 -22.44 18.78 2.22
N ALA A 41 -22.03 18.12 3.30
CA ALA A 41 -20.68 18.22 3.87
C ALA A 41 -19.98 16.86 3.75
N TRP A 42 -19.16 16.67 2.72
CA TRP A 42 -18.46 15.40 2.48
C TRP A 42 -17.29 15.21 3.44
N LEU A 43 -17.21 14.04 4.05
CA LEU A 43 -16.09 13.65 4.89
C LEU A 43 -14.90 13.25 4.01
N TYR A 44 -13.70 13.47 4.52
CA TYR A 44 -12.45 13.11 3.85
C TYR A 44 -11.57 12.37 4.84
N ASP A 45 -11.11 11.18 4.48
CA ASP A 45 -10.59 10.20 5.45
C ASP A 45 -9.08 10.29 5.74
N GLU A 46 -8.42 11.35 5.31
CA GLU A 46 -6.98 11.47 5.49
C GLU A 46 -6.51 12.91 5.77
N ASP A 47 -5.34 13.05 6.41
CA ASP A 47 -4.57 14.30 6.37
C ASP A 47 -3.63 14.28 5.17
N ARG A 48 -3.95 15.10 4.16
CA ARG A 48 -3.36 15.07 2.81
C ARG A 48 -3.81 13.82 2.05
N TRP A 49 -2.89 13.09 1.45
CA TRP A 49 -3.11 11.90 0.64
C TRP A 49 -1.77 11.15 0.57
N PRO A 50 -1.75 9.83 0.33
CA PRO A 50 -2.89 8.95 0.04
C PRO A 50 -3.52 8.33 1.28
N SER A 51 -4.80 7.94 1.22
CA SER A 51 -5.53 7.43 2.38
C SER A 51 -4.93 6.17 3.01
N GLY A 52 -5.06 6.07 4.34
CA GLY A 52 -4.78 4.87 5.14
C GLY A 52 -3.78 5.06 6.27
N PHE A 53 -3.06 6.18 6.34
CA PHE A 53 -2.02 6.41 7.36
C PHE A 53 -2.47 7.35 8.49
N ALA A 54 -3.66 7.95 8.39
CA ALA A 54 -4.30 8.82 9.38
C ALA A 54 -3.39 9.94 9.89
N GLY A 55 -2.80 10.73 8.98
CA GLY A 55 -1.85 11.80 9.30
C GLY A 55 -0.58 11.31 9.97
N GLY A 56 -0.30 10.01 9.88
CA GLY A 56 0.85 9.33 10.49
C GLY A 56 0.52 8.59 11.79
N LEU A 57 -0.71 8.67 12.30
CA LEU A 57 -1.09 8.05 13.57
C LEU A 57 -0.97 6.51 13.52
N VAL A 58 -1.35 5.89 12.40
CA VAL A 58 -1.20 4.43 12.18
C VAL A 58 0.27 4.04 12.12
N THR A 59 1.07 4.80 11.38
CA THR A 59 2.46 4.46 11.01
C THR A 59 3.51 4.87 12.04
N LYS A 60 3.08 5.47 13.16
CA LYS A 60 3.87 5.53 14.41
C LYS A 60 4.28 4.13 14.85
N ASN A 61 3.41 3.14 14.67
CA ASN A 61 3.77 1.74 14.82
C ASN A 61 4.62 1.29 13.60
N PRO A 62 5.91 0.96 13.78
CA PRO A 62 6.78 0.61 12.66
C PRO A 62 6.32 -0.64 11.89
N VAL A 63 5.56 -1.53 12.53
CA VAL A 63 5.01 -2.74 11.91
C VAL A 63 4.00 -2.42 10.82
N TYR A 64 3.25 -1.32 10.95
CA TYR A 64 2.21 -0.90 10.00
C TYR A 64 2.74 -0.02 8.85
N ARG A 65 4.04 0.27 8.83
CA ARG A 65 4.64 1.06 7.75
C ARG A 65 4.65 0.27 6.45
N GLN A 66 4.44 0.96 5.34
CA GLN A 66 4.56 0.38 3.99
C GLN A 66 5.91 -0.33 3.83
N LYS A 67 5.90 -1.51 3.24
CA LYS A 67 7.10 -2.33 2.99
C LYS A 67 7.27 -2.55 1.50
N SER A 68 8.51 -2.83 1.12
CA SER A 68 8.89 -3.10 -0.26
C SER A 68 9.92 -4.22 -0.33
N LEU A 69 9.77 -5.10 -1.30
CA LEU A 69 10.87 -5.93 -1.77
C LEU A 69 11.79 -5.05 -2.61
N VAL A 70 13.06 -5.01 -2.25
CA VAL A 70 14.15 -4.33 -2.94
C VAL A 70 15.03 -5.39 -3.58
N PHE A 71 15.02 -5.46 -4.91
CA PHE A 71 15.77 -6.45 -5.67
C PHE A 71 16.95 -5.78 -6.38
N THR A 72 18.15 -5.96 -5.84
CA THR A 72 19.32 -5.14 -6.18
C THR A 72 20.61 -5.96 -6.27
N GLU A 73 21.64 -5.41 -6.90
CA GLU A 73 23.01 -5.96 -6.90
C GLU A 73 23.87 -5.35 -5.79
N GLN A 74 23.37 -4.31 -5.12
CA GLN A 74 24.07 -3.61 -4.07
C GLN A 74 23.78 -4.24 -2.71
N LYS A 75 24.84 -4.59 -1.98
CA LYS A 75 24.71 -5.03 -0.59
C LYS A 75 24.21 -3.86 0.27
N MET A 76 23.22 -4.13 1.12
CA MET A 76 22.62 -3.17 2.04
C MET A 76 22.82 -3.62 3.48
N GLU A 77 22.83 -2.66 4.41
CA GLU A 77 22.75 -2.98 5.84
C GLU A 77 21.39 -3.61 6.15
N ALA A 78 21.42 -4.71 6.89
CA ALA A 78 20.25 -5.48 7.26
C ALA A 78 20.34 -5.92 8.73
N LEU A 79 19.21 -5.92 9.42
CA LEU A 79 19.05 -6.48 10.76
C LEU A 79 18.41 -7.87 10.67
N PRO A 80 18.46 -8.66 11.76
CA PRO A 80 17.66 -9.88 11.89
C PRO A 80 16.17 -9.60 11.62
N LYS A 81 15.47 -10.55 10.99
CA LYS A 81 14.08 -10.36 10.49
C LYS A 81 13.12 -9.84 11.56
N GLU A 82 13.06 -10.46 12.75
CA GLU A 82 12.12 -10.03 13.79
C GLU A 82 12.43 -8.60 14.26
N GLU A 83 13.70 -8.29 14.52
CA GLU A 83 14.13 -6.96 14.94
C GLU A 83 13.83 -5.90 13.86
N ALA A 84 14.10 -6.23 12.60
CA ALA A 84 13.86 -5.34 11.47
C ALA A 84 12.38 -4.98 11.34
N ILE A 85 11.48 -5.96 11.47
CA ILE A 85 10.03 -5.75 11.41
C ILE A 85 9.58 -4.81 12.54
N GLN A 86 9.99 -5.09 13.76
CA GLN A 86 9.58 -4.30 14.94
C GLN A 86 10.10 -2.86 14.91
N LYS A 87 11.31 -2.65 14.34
CA LYS A 87 11.93 -1.32 14.26
C LYS A 87 11.65 -0.59 12.94
N GLY A 88 10.95 -1.21 11.98
CA GLY A 88 10.76 -0.65 10.64
C GLY A 88 12.09 -0.45 9.90
N LYS A 89 12.97 -1.47 9.95
CA LYS A 89 14.29 -1.50 9.32
C LYS A 89 14.36 -2.59 8.25
N THR A 90 15.48 -2.61 7.53
CA THR A 90 15.71 -3.55 6.43
C THR A 90 16.15 -4.91 6.95
N TYR A 91 15.69 -6.00 6.33
CA TYR A 91 16.23 -7.34 6.52
C TYR A 91 16.49 -8.04 5.17
N LEU A 92 17.44 -8.96 5.15
CA LEU A 92 17.73 -9.79 3.98
C LEU A 92 16.73 -10.95 3.90
N PHE A 93 16.03 -11.08 2.77
CA PHE A 93 15.11 -12.19 2.52
C PHE A 93 15.82 -13.37 1.84
N ALA A 94 16.63 -13.08 0.81
CA ALA A 94 17.38 -14.09 0.06
C ALA A 94 18.46 -13.46 -0.83
N CYS A 95 19.46 -14.25 -1.21
CA CYS A 95 20.40 -13.92 -2.28
C CYS A 95 20.26 -14.94 -3.41
N TYR A 96 20.45 -14.48 -4.64
CA TYR A 96 20.29 -15.30 -5.84
C TYR A 96 21.52 -15.19 -6.74
N ASP A 97 21.96 -16.32 -7.27
CA ASP A 97 22.86 -16.43 -8.42
C ASP A 97 22.03 -16.73 -9.67
N ILE A 98 21.98 -15.75 -10.58
CA ILE A 98 21.09 -15.76 -11.75
C ILE A 98 21.94 -15.80 -13.02
N VAL A 99 21.77 -16.86 -13.80
CA VAL A 99 22.42 -16.99 -15.11
C VAL A 99 21.40 -16.71 -16.20
N LEU A 100 21.72 -15.77 -17.09
CA LEU A 100 20.89 -15.38 -18.22
C LEU A 100 21.51 -15.90 -19.53
N ASN A 101 20.67 -16.19 -20.53
CA ASN A 101 21.13 -16.37 -21.91
C ASN A 101 21.30 -15.00 -22.63
N ASP A 102 21.75 -15.04 -23.88
CA ASP A 102 21.96 -13.84 -24.70
C ASP A 102 20.67 -13.03 -24.97
N LYS A 103 19.49 -13.64 -24.79
CA LYS A 103 18.18 -12.97 -24.89
C LYS A 103 17.72 -12.36 -23.56
N GLY A 104 18.48 -12.55 -22.48
CA GLY A 104 18.14 -12.06 -21.14
C GLY A 104 17.11 -12.93 -20.41
N GLU A 105 16.88 -14.16 -20.86
CA GLU A 105 16.03 -15.15 -20.20
C GLU A 105 16.83 -15.94 -19.17
N MET A 106 16.21 -16.23 -18.02
CA MET A 106 16.84 -16.91 -16.90
C MET A 106 16.92 -18.42 -17.14
N ILE A 107 18.13 -18.92 -17.44
CA ILE A 107 18.41 -20.34 -17.69
C ILE A 107 18.75 -21.11 -16.40
N SER A 108 19.23 -20.40 -15.36
CA SER A 108 19.51 -20.99 -14.05
C SER A 108 19.34 -19.94 -12.97
N CYS A 109 18.81 -20.38 -11.82
CA CYS A 109 18.69 -19.58 -10.62
C CYS A 109 18.97 -20.45 -9.40
N LYS A 110 19.93 -20.04 -8.58
CA LYS A 110 20.24 -20.70 -7.30
C LYS A 110 20.10 -19.70 -6.17
N ILE A 111 19.51 -20.13 -5.06
CA ILE A 111 19.61 -19.39 -3.80
C ILE A 111 21.01 -19.66 -3.25
N ILE A 112 21.73 -18.59 -2.90
CA ILE A 112 23.10 -18.64 -2.39
C ILE A 112 23.20 -17.88 -1.06
N ASP A 113 24.28 -18.06 -0.32
CA ASP A 113 24.52 -17.27 0.88
C ASP A 113 24.98 -15.84 0.54
N GLU A 114 24.82 -14.94 1.51
CA GLU A 114 25.15 -13.52 1.35
C GLU A 114 26.61 -13.27 0.97
N ASN A 115 27.53 -14.14 1.40
CA ASN A 115 28.96 -14.00 1.13
C ASN A 115 29.47 -14.91 0.00
N ASP A 116 28.60 -15.75 -0.58
CA ASP A 116 29.00 -16.62 -1.69
C ASP A 116 29.30 -15.85 -2.97
N VAL A 117 30.21 -16.40 -3.79
CA VAL A 117 30.47 -15.88 -5.14
C VAL A 117 29.45 -16.48 -6.10
N ALA A 118 28.72 -15.61 -6.81
CA ALA A 118 27.81 -16.03 -7.87
C ALA A 118 28.59 -16.36 -9.15
N MET A 119 28.17 -17.40 -9.88
CA MET A 119 28.71 -17.70 -11.21
C MET A 119 28.14 -16.75 -12.28
N GLY A 120 26.87 -16.39 -12.13
CA GLY A 120 26.19 -15.39 -12.94
C GLY A 120 26.05 -14.07 -12.20
N LYS A 121 24.84 -13.51 -12.24
CA LYS A 121 24.51 -12.23 -11.61
C LYS A 121 24.05 -12.45 -10.18
N LYS A 122 24.78 -11.89 -9.21
CA LYS A 122 24.37 -11.87 -7.81
C LYS A 122 23.32 -10.80 -7.57
N ARG A 123 22.12 -11.18 -7.12
CA ARG A 123 21.10 -10.22 -6.66
C ARG A 123 20.64 -10.53 -5.25
N TYR A 124 20.48 -9.48 -4.46
CA TYR A 124 19.92 -9.49 -3.13
C TYR A 124 18.44 -9.12 -3.19
N ALA A 125 17.62 -9.85 -2.43
CA ALA A 125 16.25 -9.50 -2.11
C ALA A 125 16.23 -9.02 -0.66
N TYR A 126 16.09 -7.71 -0.45
CA TYR A 126 15.88 -7.12 0.87
C TYR A 126 14.42 -6.73 1.04
N ILE A 127 13.89 -6.83 2.25
CA ILE A 127 12.61 -6.22 2.59
C ILE A 127 12.90 -4.95 3.37
N MET A 128 12.38 -3.83 2.89
CA MET A 128 12.63 -2.51 3.44
C MET A 128 11.31 -1.81 3.74
N ALA A 129 11.14 -1.38 4.99
CA ALA A 129 10.10 -0.45 5.38
C ALA A 129 10.44 0.96 4.86
N THR A 130 9.42 1.66 4.35
CA THR A 130 9.54 3.04 3.91
C THR A 130 10.11 3.91 5.02
N GLN A 131 11.04 4.81 4.70
CA GLN A 131 11.63 5.70 5.68
C GLN A 131 10.72 6.92 5.93
N PRO A 132 10.72 7.46 7.16
CA PRO A 132 9.88 8.61 7.46
C PRO A 132 10.21 9.83 6.60
N SER A 133 9.20 10.64 6.27
CA SER A 133 9.42 11.87 5.51
C SER A 133 8.46 13.00 5.89
N PRO A 134 8.82 14.28 5.65
CA PRO A 134 7.94 15.42 5.90
C PRO A 134 6.59 15.34 5.17
N ARG A 135 6.54 14.64 4.03
CA ARG A 135 5.30 14.40 3.27
C ARG A 135 4.23 13.71 4.12
N TYR A 136 4.62 12.77 4.98
CA TYR A 136 3.74 11.98 5.83
C TYR A 136 3.86 12.38 7.31
N ASN A 137 3.98 13.69 7.61
CA ASN A 137 4.12 14.21 8.97
C ASN A 137 5.27 13.57 9.77
N PHE A 138 6.42 13.36 9.12
CA PHE A 138 7.58 12.67 9.68
C PHE A 138 7.29 11.22 10.11
N GLN A 139 6.28 10.60 9.49
CA GLN A 139 5.99 9.18 9.49
C GLN A 139 6.08 8.65 8.05
N THR A 140 5.35 7.58 7.72
CA THR A 140 5.38 6.91 6.41
C THR A 140 3.97 6.71 5.87
N HIS A 141 3.88 6.29 4.61
CA HIS A 141 2.65 5.63 4.14
C HIS A 141 2.43 4.30 4.86
N VAL A 142 1.18 3.85 4.90
CA VAL A 142 0.75 2.61 5.58
C VAL A 142 0.97 1.38 4.68
N ASP A 143 1.11 0.21 5.29
CA ASP A 143 1.01 -1.07 4.62
C ASP A 143 -0.45 -1.41 4.31
N THR A 144 -0.93 -0.93 3.15
CA THR A 144 -2.29 -1.17 2.64
C THR A 144 -2.60 -2.63 2.28
N LEU A 145 -1.64 -3.54 2.43
CA LEU A 145 -1.83 -4.99 2.24
C LEU A 145 -2.01 -5.75 3.57
N SER A 146 -1.81 -5.08 4.71
CA SER A 146 -2.01 -5.63 6.06
C SER A 146 -3.40 -5.27 6.57
N LYS A 147 -4.20 -6.30 6.83
CA LYS A 147 -5.54 -6.13 7.41
C LYS A 147 -5.47 -5.44 8.77
N GLU A 148 -4.49 -5.79 9.59
CA GLU A 148 -4.29 -5.22 10.93
C GLU A 148 -3.92 -3.73 10.87
N ALA A 149 -3.11 -3.32 9.90
CA ALA A 149 -2.77 -1.91 9.70
C ALA A 149 -3.99 -1.09 9.28
N MET A 150 -4.83 -1.66 8.41
CA MET A 150 -6.05 -1.01 7.95
C MET A 150 -7.18 -1.02 8.99
N ASP A 151 -7.24 -2.03 9.85
CA ASP A 151 -8.13 -2.03 11.01
C ASP A 151 -7.76 -0.90 11.97
N ALA A 152 -6.47 -0.70 12.23
CA ALA A 152 -6.01 0.45 13.02
C ALA A 152 -6.37 1.80 12.36
N PHE A 153 -6.36 1.89 11.02
CA PHE A 153 -6.81 3.09 10.31
C PHE A 153 -8.31 3.36 10.52
N ILE A 154 -9.15 2.34 10.38
CA ILE A 154 -10.60 2.44 10.60
C ILE A 154 -10.89 2.82 12.06
N ASP A 155 -10.24 2.17 13.02
CA ASP A 155 -10.38 2.46 14.46
C ASP A 155 -9.95 3.89 14.82
N ILE A 156 -8.92 4.43 14.16
CA ILE A 156 -8.44 5.78 14.42
C ILE A 156 -9.34 6.81 13.73
N THR A 157 -9.60 6.65 12.43
CA THR A 157 -10.23 7.67 11.61
C THR A 157 -11.76 7.53 11.60
N TYR A 158 -12.27 6.37 11.20
CA TYR A 158 -13.68 6.18 10.89
C TYR A 158 -14.51 6.17 12.18
N GLU A 159 -14.03 5.49 13.22
CA GLU A 159 -14.65 5.52 14.55
C GLU A 159 -14.61 6.93 15.19
N THR A 160 -13.56 7.72 14.93
CA THR A 160 -13.52 9.12 15.39
C THR A 160 -14.58 9.96 14.68
N TYR A 161 -14.78 9.81 13.37
CA TYR A 161 -15.87 10.47 12.66
C TYR A 161 -17.24 10.02 13.20
N LYS A 162 -17.46 8.71 13.36
CA LYS A 162 -18.70 8.15 13.89
C LYS A 162 -19.04 8.70 15.27
N LYS A 163 -18.07 8.77 16.17
CA LYS A 163 -18.24 9.33 17.52
C LYS A 163 -18.78 10.76 17.50
N HIS A 164 -18.33 11.59 16.56
CA HIS A 164 -18.61 13.03 16.57
C HIS A 164 -19.75 13.47 15.66
N VAL A 165 -19.95 12.79 14.53
CA VAL A 165 -20.91 13.17 13.49
C VAL A 165 -21.66 11.97 12.89
N GLY A 166 -21.53 10.78 13.49
CA GLY A 166 -22.14 9.55 12.98
C GLY A 166 -23.66 9.55 12.95
N ASN A 167 -24.31 10.39 13.78
CA ASN A 167 -25.76 10.58 13.73
C ASN A 167 -26.26 11.31 12.48
N LYS A 168 -25.36 11.81 11.63
CA LYS A 168 -25.66 12.51 10.37
C LYS A 168 -25.12 11.79 9.12
N PHE A 169 -24.59 10.57 9.28
CA PHE A 169 -24.21 9.73 8.14
C PHE A 169 -25.42 9.44 7.24
N GLY A 170 -25.19 9.47 5.92
CA GLY A 170 -26.23 9.28 4.91
C GLY A 170 -27.19 10.47 4.74
N THR A 171 -27.00 11.55 5.50
CA THR A 171 -27.82 12.78 5.40
C THR A 171 -26.93 13.99 5.06
N THR A 172 -26.58 14.81 6.05
CA THR A 172 -25.66 15.95 5.88
C THR A 172 -24.27 15.49 5.43
N HIS A 173 -23.83 14.32 5.91
CA HIS A 173 -22.62 13.64 5.46
C HIS A 173 -23.00 12.53 4.48
N PRO A 174 -23.01 12.80 3.17
CA PRO A 174 -23.55 11.86 2.18
C PRO A 174 -22.61 10.67 1.92
N ALA A 175 -21.32 10.81 2.20
CA ALA A 175 -20.31 9.77 2.05
C ALA A 175 -19.01 10.18 2.75
N ILE A 176 -18.10 9.22 2.88
CA ILE A 176 -16.68 9.47 3.17
C ILE A 176 -15.84 9.22 1.92
N PHE A 177 -14.90 10.13 1.66
CA PHE A 177 -14.03 10.10 0.48
C PHE A 177 -12.64 9.59 0.83
N THR A 178 -12.16 8.61 0.06
CA THR A 178 -10.81 8.05 0.10
C THR A 178 -10.00 8.49 -1.13
N ASP A 179 -8.76 8.95 -0.93
CA ASP A 179 -7.94 9.63 -1.95
C ASP A 179 -6.65 8.83 -2.25
N GLU A 180 -6.57 8.30 -3.47
CA GLU A 180 -5.41 7.62 -4.05
C GLU A 180 -4.77 6.50 -3.20
N PRO A 181 -5.52 5.60 -2.53
CA PRO A 181 -4.88 4.50 -1.84
C PRO A 181 -4.07 3.63 -2.82
N LEU A 182 -2.92 3.15 -2.34
CA LEU A 182 -1.99 2.35 -3.11
C LEU A 182 -1.16 1.44 -2.22
N PHE A 183 -0.65 0.36 -2.78
CA PHE A 183 0.51 -0.34 -2.25
C PHE A 183 1.80 0.19 -2.88
N ARG A 184 2.97 -0.30 -2.43
CA ARG A 184 4.24 0.10 -3.02
C ARG A 184 4.27 -0.28 -4.50
N PRO A 185 4.44 0.67 -5.45
CA PRO A 185 4.35 0.33 -6.86
C PRO A 185 5.39 -0.70 -7.30
N PHE A 186 4.97 -1.66 -8.14
CA PHE A 186 5.87 -2.62 -8.76
C PHE A 186 6.76 -1.91 -9.80
N VAL A 187 8.07 -2.10 -9.73
CA VAL A 187 9.05 -1.50 -10.63
C VAL A 187 9.89 -2.60 -11.26
N CYS A 188 9.69 -2.82 -12.56
CA CYS A 188 10.47 -3.76 -13.35
C CYS A 188 11.92 -3.30 -13.56
N LEU A 189 12.79 -4.24 -13.94
CA LEU A 189 14.08 -3.89 -14.53
C LEU A 189 13.86 -3.25 -15.91
N PRO A 190 14.57 -2.15 -16.26
CA PRO A 190 14.45 -1.55 -17.59
C PRO A 190 14.84 -2.49 -18.73
N THR A 191 15.82 -3.36 -18.48
CA THR A 191 16.27 -4.44 -19.37
C THR A 191 16.69 -5.63 -18.50
N PRO A 192 16.69 -6.87 -19.01
CA PRO A 192 17.15 -8.04 -18.24
C PRO A 192 18.61 -7.91 -17.76
N PHE A 193 19.46 -7.21 -18.50
CA PHE A 193 20.86 -7.02 -18.14
C PHE A 193 21.11 -5.83 -17.20
N SER A 194 20.10 -4.99 -16.96
CA SER A 194 20.22 -3.80 -16.11
C SER A 194 20.71 -4.14 -14.71
N SER A 195 21.61 -3.33 -14.16
CA SER A 195 22.07 -3.38 -12.76
C SER A 195 21.25 -2.51 -11.81
N GLN A 196 20.19 -1.88 -12.32
CA GLN A 196 19.29 -1.08 -11.49
C GLN A 196 18.54 -1.93 -10.47
N THR A 197 18.14 -1.27 -9.39
CA THR A 197 17.27 -1.84 -8.35
C THR A 197 15.83 -1.88 -8.84
N ALA A 198 15.21 -3.05 -8.75
CA ALA A 198 13.79 -3.26 -8.97
C ALA A 198 13.04 -3.34 -7.64
N TYR A 199 11.74 -3.12 -7.67
CA TYR A 199 10.89 -3.12 -6.47
C TYR A 199 9.61 -3.91 -6.69
N ALA A 200 9.11 -4.54 -5.62
CA ALA A 200 7.77 -5.09 -5.58
C ALA A 200 7.07 -4.75 -4.26
N PRO A 201 5.72 -4.71 -4.25
CA PRO A 201 4.94 -4.60 -3.03
C PRO A 201 5.23 -5.76 -2.07
N TRP A 202 5.12 -5.48 -0.77
CA TRP A 202 5.38 -6.47 0.27
C TRP A 202 4.53 -6.20 1.51
N THR A 203 4.10 -7.29 2.16
CA THR A 203 3.60 -7.29 3.54
C THR A 203 4.18 -8.48 4.30
N THR A 204 4.15 -8.45 5.64
CA THR A 204 4.93 -9.36 6.48
C THR A 204 4.59 -10.84 6.26
N ASP A 205 3.31 -11.16 6.06
CA ASP A 205 2.75 -12.50 5.85
C ASP A 205 2.60 -12.87 4.36
N LEU A 206 3.18 -12.06 3.45
CA LEU A 206 3.06 -12.30 2.01
C LEU A 206 3.63 -13.66 1.57
N PRO A 207 4.81 -14.13 2.02
CA PRO A 207 5.32 -15.45 1.63
C PRO A 207 4.39 -16.60 2.02
N GLU A 208 3.81 -16.54 3.22
CA GLU A 208 2.94 -17.57 3.79
C GLU A 208 1.60 -17.60 3.06
N THR A 209 1.00 -16.42 2.87
CA THR A 209 -0.32 -16.28 2.23
C THR A 209 -0.26 -16.58 0.73
N TYR A 210 0.81 -16.16 0.06
CA TYR A 210 1.04 -16.48 -1.35
C TYR A 210 1.18 -17.98 -1.56
N LYS A 211 1.93 -18.67 -0.69
CA LYS A 211 2.06 -20.12 -0.76
C LYS A 211 0.73 -20.82 -0.52
N ALA A 212 -0.06 -20.35 0.45
CA ALA A 212 -1.38 -20.91 0.73
C ALA A 212 -2.34 -20.75 -0.46
N ALA A 213 -2.34 -19.58 -1.12
CA ALA A 213 -3.24 -19.30 -2.24
C ALA A 213 -2.83 -19.98 -3.56
N THR A 214 -1.52 -20.15 -3.80
CA THR A 214 -1.00 -20.51 -5.14
C THR A 214 -0.24 -21.84 -5.19
N GLY A 215 0.19 -22.35 -4.04
CA GLY A 215 1.08 -23.51 -3.93
C GLY A 215 2.57 -23.22 -4.17
N TYR A 216 2.93 -22.01 -4.62
CA TYR A 216 4.33 -21.63 -4.87
C TYR A 216 5.00 -21.04 -3.62
N THR A 217 6.22 -21.48 -3.33
CA THR A 217 7.06 -20.80 -2.33
C THR A 217 7.65 -19.54 -2.94
N LEU A 218 7.32 -18.37 -2.38
CA LEU A 218 7.75 -17.06 -2.92
C LEU A 218 9.27 -16.95 -3.06
N LYS A 219 10.03 -17.47 -2.09
CA LYS A 219 11.50 -17.49 -2.10
C LYS A 219 12.08 -18.25 -3.31
N ASP A 220 11.41 -19.29 -3.79
CA ASP A 220 11.90 -20.12 -4.90
C ASP A 220 11.63 -19.47 -6.25
N ILE A 221 10.56 -18.65 -6.34
CA ILE A 221 10.10 -18.04 -7.61
C ILE A 221 10.46 -16.56 -7.74
N LEU A 222 11.00 -15.90 -6.69
CA LEU A 222 11.15 -14.44 -6.64
C LEU A 222 11.87 -13.84 -7.86
N PRO A 223 12.98 -14.41 -8.39
CA PRO A 223 13.61 -13.88 -9.60
C PRO A 223 12.71 -13.94 -10.84
N GLN A 224 11.76 -14.88 -10.90
CA GLN A 224 10.78 -14.96 -12.00
C GLN A 224 9.84 -13.76 -12.04
N LEU A 225 9.73 -12.98 -10.96
CA LEU A 225 8.98 -11.72 -10.96
C LEU A 225 9.59 -10.72 -11.95
N TYR A 226 10.91 -10.79 -12.18
CA TYR A 226 11.66 -9.83 -12.99
C TYR A 226 12.26 -10.45 -14.27
N TYR A 227 12.44 -11.77 -14.31
CA TYR A 227 13.07 -12.48 -15.42
C TYR A 227 12.15 -13.51 -16.07
N ASN A 228 12.17 -13.58 -17.40
CA ASN A 228 11.44 -14.60 -18.16
C ASN A 228 12.19 -15.93 -18.17
N ILE A 229 11.46 -17.04 -18.29
CA ILE A 229 12.04 -18.39 -18.41
C ILE A 229 12.04 -18.79 -19.90
N PRO A 230 13.16 -19.33 -20.43
CA PRO A 230 13.24 -19.76 -21.82
C PRO A 230 12.12 -20.75 -22.18
N GLY A 231 11.55 -20.58 -23.37
CA GLY A 231 10.53 -21.49 -23.91
C GLY A 231 9.16 -21.39 -23.23
N THR A 232 8.95 -20.44 -22.32
CA THR A 232 7.64 -20.17 -21.70
C THR A 232 7.05 -18.86 -22.23
N PRO A 233 5.77 -18.84 -22.69
CA PRO A 233 5.16 -17.62 -23.19
C PRO A 233 4.84 -16.62 -22.07
N PHE A 234 4.67 -17.09 -20.83
CA PHE A 234 4.47 -16.26 -19.64
C PHE A 234 4.90 -17.02 -18.37
N SER A 235 5.14 -16.28 -17.29
CA SER A 235 5.38 -16.86 -15.95
C SER A 235 4.09 -16.87 -15.15
N ARG A 236 3.52 -18.07 -14.94
CA ARG A 236 2.36 -18.26 -14.07
C ARG A 236 2.58 -17.77 -12.63
N PRO A 237 3.69 -18.09 -11.93
CA PRO A 237 3.88 -17.57 -10.57
C PRO A 237 4.00 -16.04 -10.52
N ARG A 238 4.57 -15.39 -11.55
CA ARG A 238 4.56 -13.93 -11.67
C ARG A 238 3.14 -13.38 -11.77
N TYR A 239 2.30 -13.94 -12.64
CA TYR A 239 0.89 -13.53 -12.76
C TYR A 239 0.16 -13.68 -11.42
N LEU A 240 0.29 -14.85 -10.78
CA LEU A 240 -0.35 -15.12 -9.49
C LEU A 240 0.17 -14.21 -8.37
N PHE A 241 1.40 -13.71 -8.46
CA PHE A 241 1.91 -12.73 -7.50
C PHE A 241 1.14 -11.41 -7.61
N HIS A 242 0.95 -10.89 -8.83
CA HIS A 242 0.17 -9.67 -9.03
C HIS A 242 -1.29 -9.84 -8.61
N ASP A 243 -1.90 -10.97 -8.95
CA ASP A 243 -3.29 -11.28 -8.58
C ASP A 243 -3.45 -11.38 -7.05
N HIS A 244 -2.55 -12.09 -6.38
CA HIS A 244 -2.58 -12.24 -4.91
C HIS A 244 -2.33 -10.90 -4.20
N VAL A 245 -1.40 -10.08 -4.67
CA VAL A 245 -1.17 -8.74 -4.08
C VAL A 245 -2.40 -7.84 -4.27
N CYS A 246 -3.04 -7.89 -5.44
CA CYS A 246 -4.27 -7.14 -5.69
C CYS A 246 -5.40 -7.60 -4.75
N GLU A 247 -5.56 -8.90 -4.55
CA GLU A 247 -6.54 -9.45 -3.62
C GLU A 247 -6.28 -8.97 -2.19
N ARG A 248 -5.03 -9.02 -1.75
CA ARG A 248 -4.62 -8.56 -0.42
C ARG A 248 -4.91 -7.08 -0.21
N PHE A 249 -4.70 -6.26 -1.22
CA PHE A 249 -5.03 -4.83 -1.16
C PHE A 249 -6.53 -4.60 -1.00
N ASN A 250 -7.36 -5.26 -1.80
CA ASN A 250 -8.81 -5.07 -1.75
C ASN A 250 -9.40 -5.58 -0.44
N LEU A 251 -9.01 -6.77 0.02
CA LEU A 251 -9.47 -7.32 1.30
C LEU A 251 -9.04 -6.47 2.50
N ALA A 252 -7.82 -5.93 2.49
CA ALA A 252 -7.30 -5.14 3.61
C ALA A 252 -7.85 -3.71 3.62
N PHE A 253 -7.93 -3.06 2.45
CA PHE A 253 -8.30 -1.65 2.32
C PHE A 253 -9.75 -1.49 1.90
N MET A 254 -10.09 -1.80 0.63
CA MET A 254 -11.36 -1.41 0.04
C MET A 254 -12.54 -2.12 0.66
N ASP A 255 -12.53 -3.45 0.72
CA ASP A 255 -13.60 -4.24 1.31
C ASP A 255 -13.76 -3.93 2.80
N ASN A 256 -12.65 -3.69 3.49
CA ASN A 256 -12.64 -3.40 4.91
C ASN A 256 -13.28 -2.03 5.22
N CYS A 257 -12.84 -0.98 4.52
CA CYS A 257 -13.42 0.35 4.64
C CYS A 257 -14.88 0.36 4.17
N TYR A 258 -15.20 -0.33 3.07
CA TYR A 258 -16.55 -0.46 2.55
C TYR A 258 -17.48 -1.15 3.56
N GLN A 259 -17.06 -2.28 4.12
CA GLN A 259 -17.88 -3.03 5.06
C GLN A 259 -18.17 -2.22 6.33
N TRP A 260 -17.18 -1.46 6.83
CA TRP A 260 -17.41 -0.53 7.93
C TRP A 260 -18.43 0.55 7.53
N CYS A 261 -18.27 1.15 6.36
CA CYS A 261 -19.14 2.20 5.83
C CYS A 261 -20.59 1.72 5.68
N GLU A 262 -20.79 0.55 5.08
CA GLU A 262 -22.09 -0.12 4.91
C GLU A 262 -22.77 -0.36 6.27
N ASN A 263 -22.03 -0.90 7.24
CA ASN A 263 -22.55 -1.16 8.60
C ASN A 263 -22.94 0.13 9.36
N ASN A 264 -22.50 1.30 8.89
CA ASN A 264 -22.78 2.59 9.50
C ASN A 264 -23.68 3.50 8.64
N ASN A 265 -24.33 2.96 7.59
CA ASN A 265 -25.18 3.69 6.65
C ASN A 265 -24.49 4.91 6.01
N LEU A 266 -23.18 4.77 5.74
CA LEU A 266 -22.37 5.79 5.10
C LEU A 266 -21.85 5.22 3.78
N PRO A 267 -22.16 5.82 2.63
CA PRO A 267 -21.49 5.47 1.39
C PRO A 267 -19.97 5.72 1.45
N LEU A 268 -19.20 4.80 0.88
CA LEU A 268 -17.77 5.02 0.60
C LEU A 268 -17.64 5.50 -0.85
N THR A 269 -16.84 6.54 -1.08
CA THR A 269 -16.49 7.03 -2.42
C THR A 269 -15.01 7.37 -2.47
N GLY A 270 -14.47 7.62 -3.65
CA GLY A 270 -13.08 7.98 -3.81
C GLY A 270 -12.56 7.68 -5.21
N HIS A 271 -11.25 7.73 -5.35
CA HIS A 271 -10.55 7.25 -6.53
C HIS A 271 -9.22 6.63 -6.13
N MET A 272 -8.67 5.83 -7.03
CA MET A 272 -7.45 5.08 -6.79
C MET A 272 -6.22 5.84 -7.31
N MET A 273 -5.03 5.43 -6.89
CA MET A 273 -3.78 5.96 -7.43
C MET A 273 -3.58 5.55 -8.90
N ASP A 274 -2.99 6.45 -9.69
CA ASP A 274 -2.44 6.17 -11.02
C ASP A 274 -3.46 5.73 -12.11
N GLU A 275 -4.66 6.27 -12.10
CA GLU A 275 -5.78 5.92 -13.01
C GLU A 275 -5.60 6.33 -14.49
N PHE A 276 -4.48 6.95 -14.86
CA PHE A 276 -4.27 7.48 -16.22
C PHE A 276 -4.09 6.39 -17.30
N SER A 277 -3.69 5.17 -16.93
CA SER A 277 -3.54 4.04 -17.85
C SER A 277 -3.66 2.70 -17.13
N LEU A 278 -4.06 1.65 -17.85
CA LEU A 278 -4.07 0.28 -17.30
C LEU A 278 -2.71 -0.10 -16.70
N GLY A 279 -1.62 0.25 -17.37
CA GLY A 279 -0.27 -0.11 -16.94
C GLY A 279 0.20 0.64 -15.68
N SER A 280 -0.26 1.86 -15.45
CA SER A 280 0.08 2.61 -14.23
C SER A 280 -0.73 2.14 -13.03
N GLN A 281 -2.03 1.94 -13.22
CA GLN A 281 -2.91 1.44 -12.18
C GLN A 281 -2.54 0.00 -11.77
N THR A 282 -2.20 -0.86 -12.74
CA THR A 282 -1.69 -2.23 -12.48
C THR A 282 -0.47 -2.23 -11.56
N ARG A 283 0.42 -1.23 -11.71
CA ARG A 283 1.62 -1.15 -10.87
C ARG A 283 1.32 -0.70 -9.44
N SER A 284 0.26 0.08 -9.23
CA SER A 284 -0.01 0.78 -7.96
C SER A 284 -1.11 0.11 -7.12
N ILE A 285 -2.09 -0.55 -7.76
CA ILE A 285 -3.20 -1.26 -7.09
C ILE A 285 -3.50 -2.65 -7.68
N GLY A 286 -2.77 -3.08 -8.70
CA GLY A 286 -2.83 -4.45 -9.24
C GLY A 286 -3.72 -4.60 -10.47
N GLU A 287 -4.93 -4.07 -10.45
CA GLU A 287 -5.83 -4.01 -11.61
C GLU A 287 -6.85 -2.87 -11.46
N THR A 288 -7.67 -2.66 -12.50
CA THR A 288 -8.65 -1.56 -12.53
C THR A 288 -9.95 -1.89 -11.81
N MET A 289 -10.52 -3.09 -11.95
CA MET A 289 -11.94 -3.28 -11.66
C MET A 289 -12.22 -3.71 -10.23
N ARG A 290 -11.35 -4.50 -9.59
CA ARG A 290 -11.62 -5.08 -8.26
C ARG A 290 -11.86 -4.08 -7.14
N ALA A 291 -11.37 -2.85 -7.31
CA ALA A 291 -11.44 -1.80 -6.31
C ALA A 291 -12.68 -0.89 -6.42
N TYR A 292 -13.59 -1.13 -7.39
CA TYR A 292 -14.84 -0.38 -7.60
C TYR A 292 -16.06 -1.30 -7.51
#